data_AF-A0A7W1N0K3-F1
#
_entry.id   AF-A0A7W1N0K3-F1
#
_cell.length_a   1.000
_cell.length_b   1.000
_cell.length_c   1.000
_cell.angle_alpha   90.00
_cell.angle_beta   90.00
_cell.angle_gamma   90.00
#
_symmetry.space_group_name_H-M   'P 1'
#
loop_
_entity.id
_entity.type
_entity.pdbx_description
1 polymer ?
#
loop_
_entity_poly.entity_id
_entity_poly.type
_entity_poly.pdbx_seq_one_letter_code
_entity_poly.pdbx_strand_id
1 'polypeptide(L)'
;NQELGGWPLEGGVPGLITDLVLSMDDRDLFFSNWLHGDLRHYDVSDPEHPQLRSQTWLGGLLGRDGGHPTAEGPLNGGPQMLQLSLDGERLYVTNSLYSSWDNQFYPGLNGWMTKLDRQADGSFAIDPSFFVDFTKLDTGAARPHEIHLPGGDCTTEIFQ
;
A
#
# COMPACT_ATOMS: atom_id res chain seq x y z
N ASN A 1 14.74 5.41 -9.32
CA ASN A 1 13.65 5.94 -10.17
C ASN A 1 13.41 5.02 -11.35
N GLN A 2 12.26 5.16 -12.02
CA GLN A 2 11.85 4.37 -13.18
C GLN A 2 11.47 5.30 -14.34
N GLU A 3 11.78 4.93 -15.58
CA GLU A 3 11.43 5.74 -16.74
C GLU A 3 9.91 5.70 -17.00
N LEU A 4 9.34 6.87 -17.31
CA LEU A 4 7.94 7.01 -17.73
C LEU A 4 7.86 8.15 -18.74
N GLY A 5 7.30 7.87 -19.93
CA GLY A 5 7.11 8.89 -20.96
C GLY A 5 6.23 10.04 -20.48
N GLY A 6 6.66 11.28 -20.71
CA GLY A 6 5.92 12.47 -20.29
C GLY A 6 6.09 12.88 -18.82
N TRP A 7 6.91 12.16 -18.04
CA TRP A 7 7.26 12.59 -16.69
C TRP A 7 8.06 13.90 -16.71
N PRO A 8 7.69 14.93 -15.92
CA PRO A 8 8.26 16.27 -16.06
C PRO A 8 9.64 16.45 -15.42
N LEU A 9 10.10 15.51 -14.58
CA LEU A 9 11.37 15.63 -13.87
C LEU A 9 12.45 14.71 -14.47
N GLU A 10 13.68 15.21 -14.50
CA GLU A 10 14.84 14.40 -14.92
C GLU A 10 15.06 13.21 -13.98
N GLY A 11 15.58 12.11 -14.54
CA GLY A 11 15.88 10.90 -13.77
C GLY A 11 14.68 9.98 -13.53
N GLY A 12 13.50 10.27 -14.07
CA GLY A 12 12.33 9.39 -14.04
C GLY A 12 11.49 9.48 -12.76
N VAL A 13 10.42 8.69 -12.71
CA VAL A 13 9.44 8.67 -11.62
C VAL A 13 10.12 8.11 -10.36
N PRO A 14 10.13 8.83 -9.22
CA PRO A 14 10.57 8.28 -7.94
C PRO A 14 9.53 7.30 -7.39
N GLY A 15 9.92 6.39 -6.51
CA GLY A 15 8.95 5.50 -5.85
C GLY A 15 7.93 6.28 -5.03
N LEU A 16 8.42 7.34 -4.37
CA LEU A 16 7.76 8.08 -3.31
C LEU A 16 7.28 7.13 -2.21
N ILE A 17 8.23 6.72 -1.36
CA ILE A 17 7.93 5.93 -0.17
C ILE A 17 7.19 6.85 0.81
N THR A 18 5.90 6.60 1.04
CA THR A 18 5.05 7.48 1.86
C THR A 18 4.81 6.93 3.25
N ASP A 19 4.83 5.61 3.40
CA ASP A 19 4.55 4.94 4.67
C ASP A 19 5.36 3.65 4.82
N LEU A 20 5.59 3.25 6.08
CA LEU A 20 6.31 2.05 6.47
C LEU A 20 5.74 1.46 7.76
N VAL A 21 5.66 0.13 7.84
CA VAL A 21 5.19 -0.60 9.02
C VAL A 21 6.11 -1.77 9.31
N LEU A 22 6.49 -1.93 10.58
CA LEU A 22 7.26 -3.07 11.08
C LEU A 22 6.35 -4.00 11.88
N SER A 23 6.52 -5.30 11.74
CA SER A 23 5.78 -6.28 12.54
C SER A 23 6.15 -6.23 14.02
N MET A 24 5.23 -6.70 14.88
CA MET A 24 5.43 -6.72 16.34
C MET A 24 6.62 -7.57 16.81
N ASP A 25 7.07 -8.52 16.00
CA ASP A 25 8.23 -9.37 16.27
C ASP A 25 9.54 -8.82 15.65
N ASP A 26 9.50 -7.62 15.06
CA ASP A 26 10.61 -6.91 14.42
C ASP A 26 11.22 -7.65 13.21
N ARG A 27 10.43 -8.44 12.48
CA ARG A 27 10.93 -9.29 11.38
C ARG A 27 10.43 -8.92 9.99
N ASP A 28 9.21 -8.42 9.87
CA ASP A 28 8.58 -8.14 8.58
C ASP A 28 8.41 -6.61 8.43
N LEU A 29 9.17 -6.01 7.50
CA LEU A 29 9.09 -4.58 7.16
C LEU A 29 8.33 -4.38 5.85
N PHE A 30 7.29 -3.55 5.89
CA PHE A 30 6.48 -3.17 4.74
C PHE A 30 6.67 -1.70 4.41
N PHE A 31 6.64 -1.37 3.12
CA PHE A 31 6.55 0.02 2.68
C PHE A 31 5.83 0.15 1.32
N SER A 32 5.26 1.34 1.09
CA SER A 32 4.47 1.65 -0.10
C SER A 32 5.19 2.64 -1.01
N ASN A 33 5.41 2.30 -2.29
CA ASN A 33 5.88 3.25 -3.29
C ASN A 33 4.67 3.85 -4.01
N TRP A 34 4.15 4.96 -3.51
CA TRP A 34 2.88 5.52 -3.96
C TRP A 34 2.85 5.91 -5.44
N LEU A 35 3.96 6.38 -6.01
CA LEU A 35 4.01 6.73 -7.44
C LEU A 35 4.33 5.53 -8.34
N HIS A 36 5.10 4.56 -7.85
CA HIS A 36 5.38 3.35 -8.63
C HIS A 36 4.19 2.41 -8.68
N GLY A 37 3.40 2.36 -7.61
CA GLY A 37 2.26 1.46 -7.50
C GLY A 37 2.61 0.11 -6.88
N ASP A 38 3.76 -0.05 -6.23
CA ASP A 38 4.12 -1.31 -5.57
C ASP A 38 4.25 -1.16 -4.06
N LEU A 39 3.77 -2.18 -3.35
CA LEU A 39 4.03 -2.43 -1.94
C LEU A 39 5.12 -3.47 -1.84
N ARG A 40 6.11 -3.24 -0.97
CA ARG A 40 7.19 -4.19 -0.72
C ARG A 40 7.17 -4.69 0.69
N HIS A 41 7.58 -5.95 0.83
CA HIS A 41 7.72 -6.65 2.08
C HIS A 41 9.14 -7.23 2.16
N TYR A 42 9.87 -6.90 3.21
CA TYR A 42 11.22 -7.37 3.49
C TYR A 42 11.26 -8.14 4.80
N ASP A 43 12.02 -9.24 4.82
CA ASP A 43 12.51 -9.85 6.05
C ASP A 43 13.70 -9.01 6.54
N VAL A 44 13.58 -8.48 7.74
CA VAL A 44 14.55 -7.64 8.44
C VAL A 44 15.04 -8.28 9.75
N SER A 45 14.91 -9.61 9.88
CA SER A 45 15.48 -10.36 11.02
C SER A 45 16.99 -10.12 11.19
N ASP A 46 17.69 -9.78 10.10
CA ASP A 46 19.01 -9.14 10.10
C ASP A 46 18.88 -7.73 9.50
N PRO A 47 18.81 -6.67 10.33
CA PRO A 47 18.62 -5.29 9.86
C PRO A 47 19.75 -4.77 8.97
N GLU A 48 20.95 -5.35 9.02
CA GLU A 48 22.06 -4.96 8.14
C GLU A 48 21.92 -5.56 6.73
N HIS A 49 21.13 -6.63 6.59
CA HIS A 49 20.96 -7.38 5.34
C HIS A 49 19.48 -7.69 5.03
N PRO A 50 18.64 -6.66 4.83
CA PRO A 50 17.21 -6.85 4.55
C PRO A 50 16.96 -7.62 3.25
N GLN A 51 16.04 -8.60 3.28
CA GLN A 51 15.75 -9.48 2.14
C GLN A 51 14.34 -9.28 1.62
N LEU A 52 14.18 -8.94 0.32
CA LEU A 52 12.86 -8.81 -0.30
C LEU A 52 12.15 -10.18 -0.30
N ARG A 53 10.98 -10.25 0.34
CA ARG A 53 10.16 -11.46 0.44
C ARG A 53 9.01 -11.47 -0.55
N SER A 54 8.33 -10.33 -0.70
CA SER A 54 7.23 -10.19 -1.64
C SER A 54 7.05 -8.76 -2.13
N GLN A 55 6.46 -8.63 -3.31
CA GLN A 55 6.12 -7.37 -3.96
C GLN A 55 4.75 -7.49 -4.59
N THR A 56 3.88 -6.52 -4.32
CA THR A 56 2.50 -6.51 -4.82
C THR A 56 2.24 -5.21 -5.55
N TRP A 57 1.78 -5.31 -6.81
CA TRP A 57 1.43 -4.15 -7.63
C TRP A 57 -0.05 -3.78 -7.42
N LEU A 58 -0.29 -2.53 -7.02
CA LEU A 58 -1.59 -1.94 -6.69
C LEU A 58 -1.70 -0.56 -7.36
N GLY A 59 -1.96 -0.55 -8.67
CA GLY A 59 -2.09 0.69 -9.45
C GLY A 59 -0.74 1.35 -9.76
N GLY A 60 -0.64 2.66 -9.53
CA GLY A 60 0.56 3.46 -9.76
C GLY A 60 0.68 4.08 -11.16
N LEU A 61 1.67 4.98 -11.31
CA LEU A 61 1.94 5.65 -12.59
C LEU A 61 2.66 4.76 -13.61
N LEU A 62 3.34 3.71 -13.15
CA LEU A 62 4.10 2.84 -14.04
C LEU A 62 3.21 1.88 -14.84
N GLY A 63 1.92 1.80 -14.51
CA GLY A 63 0.95 0.99 -15.25
C GLY A 63 1.33 -0.49 -15.35
N ARG A 64 2.04 -1.03 -14.35
CA ARG A 64 2.41 -2.43 -14.34
C ARG A 64 1.19 -3.30 -14.05
N ASP A 65 1.17 -4.49 -14.61
CA ASP A 65 0.11 -5.46 -14.39
C ASP A 65 -0.02 -5.75 -12.89
N GLY A 66 -1.14 -5.31 -12.31
CA GLY A 66 -1.36 -5.27 -10.87
C GLY A 66 -2.65 -4.56 -10.52
N GLY A 67 -3.35 -5.04 -9.51
CA GLY A 67 -4.65 -4.54 -9.12
C GLY A 67 -5.39 -5.52 -8.23
N HIS A 68 -6.68 -5.28 -8.03
CA HIS A 68 -7.52 -6.15 -7.21
C HIS A 68 -8.52 -6.93 -8.10
N PRO A 69 -8.68 -8.26 -7.92
CA PRO A 69 -9.56 -9.07 -8.78
C PRO A 69 -11.05 -8.67 -8.71
N THR A 70 -11.47 -8.04 -7.62
CA THR A 70 -12.84 -7.54 -7.41
C THR A 70 -13.04 -6.09 -7.89
N ALA A 71 -11.97 -5.39 -8.30
CA ALA A 71 -12.10 -4.05 -8.85
C ALA A 71 -12.65 -4.11 -10.30
N GLU A 72 -13.48 -3.12 -10.68
CA GLU A 72 -14.07 -3.05 -12.03
C GLU A 72 -13.04 -2.74 -13.13
N GLY A 73 -11.83 -2.34 -12.75
CA GLY A 73 -10.73 -2.02 -13.65
C GLY A 73 -9.42 -1.83 -12.87
N PRO A 74 -8.38 -1.27 -13.52
CA PRO A 74 -7.12 -0.96 -12.87
C PRO A 74 -7.33 -0.08 -11.64
N LEU A 75 -6.56 -0.35 -10.58
CA LEU A 75 -6.59 0.51 -9.40
C LEU A 75 -6.01 1.88 -9.76
N ASN A 76 -6.76 2.91 -9.44
CA ASN A 76 -6.34 4.30 -9.60
C ASN A 76 -5.62 4.78 -8.33
N GLY A 77 -4.56 5.58 -8.49
CA GLY A 77 -3.62 5.83 -7.39
C GLY A 77 -2.64 4.68 -7.16
N GLY A 78 -1.77 4.82 -6.17
CA GLY A 78 -0.90 3.75 -5.69
C GLY A 78 -1.14 3.43 -4.20
N PRO A 79 -0.52 2.38 -3.66
CA PRO A 79 -0.61 2.08 -2.24
C PRO A 79 0.00 3.23 -1.43
N GLN A 80 -0.66 3.62 -0.35
CA GLN A 80 -0.27 4.74 0.50
C GLN A 80 -0.16 4.27 1.95
N MET A 81 -1.19 4.44 2.79
CA MET A 81 -1.11 4.04 4.19
C MET A 81 -1.22 2.53 4.31
N LEU A 82 -0.42 1.99 5.23
CA LEU A 82 -0.31 0.59 5.57
C LEU A 82 -0.71 0.39 7.03
N GLN A 83 -1.40 -0.70 7.31
CA GLN A 83 -1.66 -1.09 8.69
C GLN A 83 -1.59 -2.61 8.84
N LEU A 84 -0.65 -3.08 9.65
CA LEU A 84 -0.48 -4.51 9.94
C LEU A 84 -1.24 -4.87 11.22
N SER A 85 -1.91 -6.02 11.19
CA SER A 85 -2.54 -6.60 12.39
C SER A 85 -1.50 -7.02 13.42
N LEU A 86 -1.86 -7.00 14.71
CA LEU A 86 -0.95 -7.36 15.82
C LEU A 86 -0.35 -8.77 15.71
N ASP A 87 -1.09 -9.73 15.14
CA ASP A 87 -0.59 -11.08 14.90
C ASP A 87 0.33 -11.18 13.68
N GLY A 88 0.52 -10.10 12.92
CA GLY A 88 1.38 -10.07 11.74
C GLY A 88 0.81 -10.80 10.52
N GLU A 89 -0.48 -11.13 10.51
CA GLU A 89 -1.07 -12.00 9.47
C GLU A 89 -1.81 -11.23 8.38
N ARG A 90 -2.20 -9.97 8.62
CA ARG A 90 -3.08 -9.20 7.74
C ARG A 90 -2.57 -7.77 7.58
N LEU A 91 -2.28 -7.36 6.36
CA LEU A 91 -1.84 -6.01 6.01
C LEU A 91 -2.94 -5.28 5.24
N TYR A 92 -3.47 -4.20 5.80
CA TYR A 92 -4.47 -3.35 5.17
C TYR A 92 -3.80 -2.18 4.46
N VAL A 93 -4.33 -1.79 3.31
CA VAL A 93 -3.73 -0.77 2.44
C VAL A 93 -4.79 0.20 1.92
N THR A 94 -4.54 1.51 2.01
CA THR A 94 -5.33 2.57 1.37
C THR A 94 -4.48 3.36 0.37
N ASN A 95 -5.06 4.32 -0.35
CA ASN A 95 -4.39 4.92 -1.53
C ASN A 95 -4.30 6.45 -1.57
N SER A 96 -4.91 7.20 -0.64
CA SER A 96 -4.83 8.67 -0.64
C SER A 96 -3.68 9.17 0.23
N LEU A 97 -2.93 10.14 -0.27
CA LEU A 97 -1.83 10.80 0.45
C LEU A 97 -2.27 12.14 1.01
N TYR A 98 -2.58 13.08 0.13
CA TYR A 98 -2.97 14.42 0.51
C TYR A 98 -3.67 15.06 -0.68
N SER A 99 -4.82 15.70 -0.45
CA SER A 99 -5.74 16.07 -1.53
C SER A 99 -5.10 16.84 -2.70
N SER A 100 -4.18 17.79 -2.43
CA SER A 100 -3.50 18.54 -3.49
C SER A 100 -2.48 17.70 -4.26
N TRP A 101 -1.81 16.76 -3.60
CA TRP A 101 -0.86 15.83 -4.23
C TRP A 101 -1.60 14.76 -5.01
N ASP A 102 -2.65 14.18 -4.42
CA ASP A 102 -3.57 13.26 -5.09
C ASP A 102 -4.06 13.87 -6.41
N ASN A 103 -4.55 15.11 -6.38
CA ASN A 103 -5.07 15.78 -7.57
C ASN A 103 -3.99 16.07 -8.63
N GLN A 104 -2.73 16.24 -8.21
CA GLN A 104 -1.62 16.52 -9.11
C GLN A 104 -1.11 15.24 -9.79
N PHE A 105 -0.90 14.17 -9.02
CA PHE A 105 -0.30 12.94 -9.54
C PHE A 105 -1.34 11.93 -10.04
N TYR A 106 -2.53 11.90 -9.43
CA TYR A 106 -3.65 11.03 -9.80
C TYR A 106 -4.96 11.85 -9.94
N PRO A 107 -5.10 12.68 -10.99
CA PRO A 107 -6.32 13.43 -11.22
C PRO A 107 -7.55 12.52 -11.21
N GLY A 108 -8.54 12.84 -10.37
CA GLY A 108 -9.73 12.01 -10.18
C GLY A 108 -9.54 10.80 -9.28
N LEU A 109 -8.62 10.87 -8.29
CA LEU A 109 -8.33 9.75 -7.39
C LEU A 109 -9.59 9.07 -6.83
N ASN A 110 -9.80 7.80 -7.19
CA ASN A 110 -10.83 6.92 -6.66
C ASN A 110 -10.31 6.21 -5.40
N GLY A 111 -10.93 6.47 -4.25
CA GLY A 111 -10.50 5.88 -2.99
C GLY A 111 -10.79 4.38 -2.89
N TRP A 112 -9.82 3.61 -2.40
CA TRP A 112 -10.00 2.18 -2.14
C TRP A 112 -9.23 1.72 -0.91
N MET A 113 -9.69 0.61 -0.33
CA MET A 113 -8.94 -0.16 0.65
C MET A 113 -8.92 -1.63 0.24
N THR A 114 -7.78 -2.29 0.40
CA THR A 114 -7.63 -3.73 0.21
C THR A 114 -6.86 -4.34 1.39
N LYS A 115 -6.72 -5.66 1.39
CA LYS A 115 -6.01 -6.42 2.41
C LYS A 115 -5.12 -7.45 1.72
N LEU A 116 -3.91 -7.63 2.24
CA LEU A 116 -3.03 -8.73 1.91
C LEU A 116 -2.97 -9.67 3.12
N ASP A 117 -3.02 -10.97 2.86
CA ASP A 117 -2.87 -12.00 3.88
C ASP A 117 -1.48 -12.64 3.77
N ARG A 118 -0.93 -13.02 4.93
CA ARG A 118 0.29 -13.82 5.00
C ARG A 118 0.05 -15.21 4.41
N GLN A 119 1.00 -15.66 3.60
CA GLN A 119 0.98 -16.96 2.95
C GLN A 119 1.86 -17.94 3.73
N ALA A 120 1.71 -19.24 3.43
CA ALA A 120 2.44 -20.30 4.12
C ALA A 120 3.97 -20.22 3.98
N ASP A 121 4.48 -19.55 2.94
CA ASP A 121 5.90 -19.30 2.69
C ASP A 121 6.41 -17.98 3.30
N GLY A 122 5.55 -17.29 4.06
CA GLY A 122 5.80 -16.00 4.68
C GLY A 122 5.67 -14.82 3.72
N SER A 123 5.35 -15.01 2.44
CA SER A 123 5.01 -13.91 1.54
C SER A 123 3.65 -13.30 1.89
N PHE A 124 3.34 -12.14 1.30
CA PHE A 124 2.01 -11.53 1.39
C PHE A 124 1.36 -11.46 0.00
N ALA A 125 0.09 -11.85 -0.07
CA ALA A 125 -0.70 -11.82 -1.30
C ALA A 125 -2.06 -11.18 -1.06
N ILE A 126 -2.64 -10.59 -2.10
CA ILE A 126 -3.95 -9.92 -2.05
C ILE A 126 -5.03 -10.93 -1.63
N ASP A 127 -5.87 -10.55 -0.67
CA ASP A 127 -7.10 -11.27 -0.36
C ASP A 127 -8.19 -10.89 -1.39
N PRO A 128 -8.57 -11.80 -2.31
CA PRO A 128 -9.54 -11.49 -3.36
C PRO A 128 -10.93 -11.17 -2.82
N SER A 129 -11.23 -11.56 -1.57
CA SER A 129 -12.54 -11.35 -0.94
C SER A 129 -12.68 -9.98 -0.26
N PHE A 130 -11.57 -9.26 -0.04
CA PHE A 130 -11.57 -8.00 0.70
C PHE A 130 -11.21 -6.81 -0.19
N PHE A 131 -12.23 -6.07 -0.61
CA PHE A 131 -12.08 -4.81 -1.32
C PHE A 131 -13.16 -3.83 -0.90
N VAL A 132 -12.77 -2.63 -0.49
CA VAL A 132 -13.68 -1.55 -0.17
C VAL A 132 -13.48 -0.43 -1.18
N ASP A 133 -14.53 -0.17 -1.95
CA ASP A 133 -14.59 0.91 -2.93
C ASP A 133 -15.22 2.15 -2.29
N PHE A 134 -14.40 3.13 -1.93
CA PHE A 134 -14.86 4.36 -1.27
C PHE A 134 -15.56 5.32 -2.24
N THR A 135 -15.67 4.99 -3.53
CA THR A 135 -16.50 5.74 -4.48
C THR A 135 -17.98 5.39 -4.36
N LYS A 136 -18.31 4.24 -3.76
CA LYS A 136 -19.66 3.68 -3.68
C LYS A 136 -20.37 3.93 -2.35
N LEU A 137 -19.87 4.84 -1.52
CA LEU A 137 -20.49 5.17 -0.24
C LEU A 137 -21.75 6.01 -0.45
N ASP A 138 -22.80 5.75 0.34
CA ASP A 138 -24.06 6.52 0.31
C ASP A 138 -23.87 8.01 0.66
N THR A 139 -22.78 8.33 1.38
CA THR A 139 -22.41 9.70 1.75
C THR A 139 -21.63 10.45 0.67
N GLY A 140 -21.40 9.81 -0.49
CA GLY A 140 -20.56 10.31 -1.56
C GLY A 140 -19.13 9.77 -1.49
N ALA A 141 -18.42 9.91 -2.61
CA ALA A 141 -17.07 9.39 -2.77
C ALA A 141 -16.09 9.99 -1.75
N ALA A 142 -15.26 9.13 -1.18
CA ALA A 142 -14.25 9.51 -0.20
C ALA A 142 -12.86 8.99 -0.58
N ARG A 143 -11.84 9.55 0.07
CA ARG A 143 -10.43 9.16 -0.09
C ARG A 143 -9.91 8.64 1.24
N PRO A 144 -9.68 7.32 1.37
CA PRO A 144 -9.24 6.71 2.62
C PRO A 144 -7.75 6.98 2.85
N HIS A 145 -7.39 7.22 4.11
CA HIS A 145 -6.02 7.50 4.54
C HIS A 145 -5.62 6.48 5.62
N GLU A 146 -5.40 6.91 6.86
CA GLU A 146 -4.99 6.05 7.97
C GLU A 146 -6.07 5.03 8.38
N ILE A 147 -5.62 3.87 8.87
CA ILE A 147 -6.46 2.78 9.37
C ILE A 147 -6.09 2.54 10.83
N HIS A 148 -7.09 2.39 11.70
CA HIS A 148 -6.87 1.93 13.07
C HIS A 148 -7.67 0.67 13.32
N LEU A 149 -7.00 -0.39 13.77
CA LEU A 149 -7.66 -1.66 14.06
C LEU A 149 -8.18 -1.67 15.51
N PRO A 150 -9.44 -2.11 15.75
CA PRO A 150 -9.94 -2.23 17.11
C PRO A 150 -9.07 -3.20 17.94
N GLY A 151 -8.61 -2.73 19.10
CA GLY A 151 -7.77 -3.53 20.00
C GLY A 151 -6.26 -3.37 19.79
N GLY A 152 -5.85 -2.43 18.94
CA GLY A 152 -4.44 -2.10 18.69
C GLY A 152 -3.92 -2.71 17.39
N ASP A 153 -2.82 -2.14 16.92
CA ASP A 153 -2.12 -2.53 15.70
C ASP A 153 -0.63 -2.17 15.81
N CYS A 154 0.17 -2.53 14.80
CA CYS A 154 1.63 -2.38 14.85
C CYS A 154 2.14 -0.93 14.92
N THR A 155 1.28 0.08 14.81
CA THR A 155 1.69 1.50 14.78
C THR A 155 1.12 2.32 15.93
N THR A 156 0.11 1.81 16.64
CA THR A 156 -0.59 2.53 17.71
C THR A 156 -0.16 2.14 19.13
N GLU A 157 0.44 0.97 19.31
CA GLU A 157 0.86 0.47 20.62
C GLU A 157 2.36 0.70 20.88
N ILE A 158 2.71 1.16 22.09
CA ILE A 158 4.10 1.35 22.54
C ILE A 158 4.31 0.51 23.80
N PHE A 159 5.26 -0.42 23.74
CA PHE A 159 5.63 -1.27 24.87
C PHE A 159 6.84 -0.65 25.60
N GLN A 160 6.77 -0.50 26.92
CA GLN A 160 7.83 0.06 27.79
C GLN A 160 8.53 -1.01 28.61
#